data_AF-A0A4Y8LPF5-F1
#
_entry.id   AF-A0A4Y8LPF5-F1
#
_cell.length_a   1.000
_cell.length_b   1.000
_cell.length_c   1.000
_cell.angle_alpha   90.00
_cell.angle_beta   90.00
_cell.angle_gamma   90.00
#
_symmetry.space_group_name_H-M   'P 1'
#
loop_
_entity.id
_entity.type
_entity.pdbx_description
1 polymer ?
#
loop_
_entity_poly.entity_id
_entity_poly.type
_entity_poly.pdbx_seq_one_letter_code
_entity_poly.pdbx_strand_id
1 'polypeptide(L)' 'MAPNTDTTTEIFAIWEYDSYERYKEIESNVRSDIEHVQRVNKWYENNSGRDFVYMEYVIEVKNEQLFSTLGVTNGH' A
#
# COMPACT_ATOMS: atom_id res chain seq x y z
N MET A 1 -7.40 -14.66 -3.18
CA MET A 1 -5.93 -14.60 -3.06
C MET A 1 -5.39 -15.31 -4.27
N ALA A 2 -4.59 -14.61 -5.06
CA ALA A 2 -3.75 -15.22 -6.07
C ALA A 2 -2.96 -16.39 -5.47
N PRO A 3 -2.68 -17.46 -6.24
CA PRO A 3 -1.94 -18.60 -5.72
C PRO A 3 -0.54 -18.17 -5.25
N ASN A 4 -0.26 -18.41 -3.97
CA ASN A 4 1.08 -18.22 -3.41
C ASN A 4 1.97 -19.36 -3.92
N THR A 5 2.82 -19.06 -4.89
CA THR A 5 3.86 -19.98 -5.38
C THR A 5 5.20 -19.53 -4.83
N ASP A 6 6.19 -20.44 -4.76
CA ASP A 6 7.54 -20.11 -4.26
C ASP A 6 8.27 -19.03 -5.08
N THR A 7 7.70 -18.61 -6.21
CA THR A 7 8.23 -17.61 -7.14
C THR A 7 7.59 -16.23 -6.99
N THR A 8 6.59 -16.07 -6.12
CA THR A 8 5.90 -14.79 -5.88
C THR A 8 6.23 -14.25 -4.49
N THR A 9 6.12 -12.93 -4.33
CA THR A 9 6.33 -12.25 -3.05
C THR A 9 5.18 -11.32 -2.79
N GLU A 10 4.57 -11.45 -1.62
CA GLU A 10 3.51 -10.55 -1.15
C GLU A 10 4.13 -9.41 -0.33
N ILE A 11 3.73 -8.18 -0.62
CA ILE A 11 4.21 -6.97 0.04
C ILE A 11 3.02 -6.30 0.71
N PHE A 12 3.16 -6.02 2.01
CA PHE A 12 2.14 -5.32 2.80
C PHE A 12 2.63 -3.94 3.22
N ALA A 13 1.76 -2.94 3.05
CA ALA A 13 1.90 -1.63 3.66
C ALA A 13 0.65 -1.38 4.52
N ILE A 14 0.84 -1.18 5.81
CA ILE A 14 -0.24 -1.02 6.79
C ILE A 14 -0.05 0.33 7.47
N TRP A 15 -1.15 1.08 7.60
CA TRP A 15 -1.20 2.34 8.33
C TRP A 15 -2.24 2.24 9.44
N GLU A 16 -1.84 2.66 10.63
CA GLU A 16 -2.75 2.82 11.77
C GLU A 16 -3.13 4.29 11.90
N TYR A 17 -4.42 4.56 12.13
CA TYR A 17 -4.94 5.91 12.26
C TYR A 17 -6.20 5.93 13.11
N ASP A 18 -6.33 6.97 13.95
CA ASP A 18 -7.48 7.12 14.85
C ASP A 18 -8.75 7.64 14.14
N SER A 19 -8.59 8.23 12.94
CA SER A 19 -9.69 8.75 12.14
C SER A 19 -9.36 8.78 10.65
N TYR A 20 -10.39 8.81 9.80
CA TYR A 20 -10.23 8.92 8.36
C TYR A 20 -9.52 10.22 7.93
N GLU A 21 -9.72 11.32 8.66
CA GLU A 21 -8.99 12.56 8.41
C GLU A 21 -7.49 12.39 8.65
N ARG A 22 -7.13 11.68 9.72
CA ARG A 22 -5.72 11.38 10.01
C ARG A 22 -5.09 10.48 8.95
N TYR A 23 -5.84 9.52 8.41
CA TYR A 23 -5.41 8.73 7.25
C TYR A 23 -5.08 9.63 6.04
N LYS A 24 -5.99 10.56 5.69
CA LYS A 24 -5.79 11.48 4.56
C LYS A 24 -4.56 12.37 4.75
N GLU A 25 -4.31 12.84 5.97
CA GLU A 25 -3.11 13.60 6.30
C GLU A 25 -1.83 12.79 6.09
N ILE A 26 -1.79 11.55 6.58
CA ILE A 26 -0.65 10.64 6.39
C ILE A 26 -0.42 10.40 4.89
N GLU A 27 -1.48 10.10 4.13
CA GLU A 27 -1.39 9.86 2.69
C GLU A 27 -0.88 11.10 1.95
N SER A 28 -1.38 12.29 2.29
CA SER A 28 -0.94 13.55 1.71
C SER A 28 0.54 13.84 2.01
N ASN A 29 0.99 13.57 3.24
CA ASN A 29 2.38 13.78 3.62
C ASN A 29 3.32 12.85 2.86
N VAL A 30 2.98 11.57 2.73
CA VAL A 30 3.76 10.61 1.94
C VAL A 30 3.82 11.02 0.46
N ARG A 31 2.69 11.45 -0.11
CA ARG A 31 2.62 11.89 -1.53
C ARG A 31 3.35 13.21 -1.81
N SER A 32 3.55 14.04 -0.79
CA SER A 32 4.21 15.34 -0.94
C SER A 32 5.74 15.27 -0.80
N ASP A 33 6.31 14.11 -0.45
CA ASP A 33 7.76 13.88 -0.54
C ASP A 33 8.19 13.79 -2.01
N ILE A 34 8.57 14.94 -2.57
CA ILE A 34 8.95 15.08 -3.98
C ILE A 34 10.17 14.22 -4.32
N GLU A 35 11.17 14.14 -3.42
CA GLU A 35 12.37 13.35 -3.69
C GLU A 35 12.04 11.87 -3.76
N HIS A 36 11.21 11.37 -2.85
CA HIS A 36 10.72 10.00 -2.90
C HIS A 36 9.93 9.72 -4.18
N VAL A 37 8.98 10.60 -4.53
CA VAL A 37 8.17 10.45 -5.74
C VAL A 37 9.05 10.42 -7.00
N GLN A 38 10.06 11.29 -7.08
CA GLN A 38 11.00 11.30 -8.20
C GLN A 38 11.82 10.01 -8.29
N ARG A 39 12.28 9.47 -7.16
CA ARG A 39 13.00 8.17 -7.14
C ARG A 39 12.11 7.04 -7.66
N VAL A 40 10.86 6.98 -7.23
CA VAL A 40 9.90 5.96 -7.67
C VAL A 40 9.59 6.09 -9.16
N ASN A 41 9.31 7.31 -9.64
CA ASN A 41 9.04 7.55 -11.06
C ASN A 41 10.24 7.15 -11.94
N LYS A 42 11.46 7.55 -11.55
CA LYS A 42 12.68 7.17 -12.27
C LYS A 42 12.90 5.66 -12.28
N TRP A 43 12.57 4.96 -11.20
CA TRP A 43 12.62 3.50 -11.17
C TRP A 43 11.65 2.90 -12.20
N TYR A 44 10.41 3.38 -12.28
CA TYR A 44 9.47 2.90 -13.31
C TYR A 44 9.95 3.19 -14.73
N GLU A 45 10.48 4.39 -14.99
CA GLU A 45 11.04 4.76 -16.30
C GLU A 45 12.17 3.82 -16.73
N ASN A 46 13.06 3.45 -15.79
CA ASN A 46 14.15 2.50 -16.05
C ASN A 46 13.69 1.05 -16.26
N ASN A 47 12.46 0.71 -15.90
CA ASN A 47 11.89 -0.64 -15.98
C ASN A 47 10.77 -0.72 -17.03
N SER A 48 10.95 -0.03 -18.16
CA SER A 48 10.01 -0.05 -19.30
C SER A 48 8.65 0.61 -19.02
N GLY A 49 8.57 1.45 -17.98
CA GLY A 49 7.38 2.22 -17.63
C GLY A 49 6.43 1.51 -16.68
N ARG A 50 5.54 2.30 -16.09
CA ARG A 50 4.61 1.83 -15.05
C ARG A 50 3.64 0.77 -15.53
N ASP A 51 3.10 0.94 -16.74
CA ASP A 51 2.10 0.02 -17.30
C ASP A 51 2.70 -1.35 -17.59
N PHE A 52 3.91 -1.39 -18.13
CA PHE A 52 4.65 -2.64 -18.36
C PHE A 52 4.93 -3.35 -17.03
N VAL A 53 5.46 -2.63 -16.03
CA VAL A 53 5.74 -3.21 -14.71
C VAL A 53 4.46 -3.78 -14.08
N TYR A 54 3.35 -3.07 -14.18
CA TYR A 54 2.09 -3.52 -13.63
C TYR A 54 1.60 -4.81 -14.32
N MET A 55 1.63 -4.84 -15.65
CA MET A 55 1.14 -5.99 -16.43
C MET A 55 2.01 -7.25 -16.25
N GLU A 56 3.33 -7.09 -16.15
CA GLU A 56 4.27 -8.23 -16.13
C GLU A 56 4.60 -8.72 -14.72
N TYR A 57 4.64 -7.84 -13.72
CA TYR A 57 5.14 -8.20 -12.38
C TYR A 57 4.07 -8.15 -11.28
N VAL A 58 2.92 -7.49 -11.50
CA VAL A 58 1.89 -7.33 -10.47
C VAL A 58 0.72 -8.26 -10.75
N ILE A 59 0.53 -9.25 -9.89
CA ILE A 59 -0.53 -10.27 -10.04
C ILE A 59 -1.85 -9.79 -9.43
N GLU A 60 -1.81 -9.24 -8.22
CA GLU A 60 -2.98 -8.78 -7.48
C GLU A 60 -2.61 -7.56 -6.62
N VAL A 61 -3.49 -6.57 -6.55
CA VAL A 61 -3.36 -5.42 -5.63
C VAL A 61 -4.66 -5.29 -4.85
N LYS A 62 -4.54 -5.17 -3.53
CA LYS A 62 -5.66 -5.00 -2.62
C LYS A 62 -5.44 -3.77 -1.76
N ASN A 63 -6.52 -3.04 -1.52
CA ASN A 63 -6.57 -1.96 -0.54
C ASN A 63 -7.78 -2.22 0.36
N GLU A 64 -7.52 -2.62 1.61
CA GLU A 64 -8.54 -3.09 2.54
C GLU A 64 -8.36 -2.36 3.88
N GLN A 65 -9.47 -1.89 4.45
CA GLN A 65 -9.46 -1.33 5.80
C GLN A 65 -9.54 -2.46 6.83
N LEU A 66 -8.60 -2.47 7.77
CA LEU A 66 -8.60 -3.41 8.88
C LEU A 66 -9.32 -2.80 10.08
N PHE A 67 -10.20 -3.58 10.71
CA PHE A 67 -10.90 -3.20 11.93
C PHE A 67 -10.53 -4.14 13.06
N SER A 68 -10.33 -3.60 14.26
CA SER A 68 -10.17 -4.42 15.45
C SER A 68 -11.46 -5.19 15.72
N THR A 69 -11.36 -6.51 15.84
CA THR A 69 -12.45 -7.39 16.27
C THR A 69 -12.52 -7.51 17.79
N LEU A 70 -11.55 -6.94 18.51
CA LEU A 70 -11.61 -6.78 19.96
C LEU A 70 -12.55 -5.60 20.27
N GLY A 71 -13.84 -5.90 20.39
CA GLY A 71 -14.79 -4.95 20.94
C GLY A 71 -14.35 -4.59 22.36
N VAL A 72 -14.42 -3.31 22.72
CA VAL A 72 -14.29 -2.87 24.12
C VAL A 72 -15.31 -3.68 24.91
N THR A 73 -14.85 -4.68 25.65
CA THR A 73 -15.68 -5.31 26.67
C THR A 73 -15.90 -4.21 27.70
N ASN A 74 -17.05 -3.55 27.63
CA ASN A 74 -17.51 -2.65 28.67
C ASN A 74 -17.63 -3.49 29.95
N GLY A 75 -16.57 -3.46 30.76
CA GLY A 75 -16.62 -3.93 32.13
C GLY A 75 -17.40 -2.91 32.95
N HIS A 76 -18.72 -3.08 33.00
CA HIS A 76 -19.58 -2.54 34.04
C HIS A 76 -20.65 -3.57 34.39
#